data_AF-A0A2E4KTR9-F1
#
_entry.id   AF-A0A2E4KTR9-F1
#
_cell.length_a   1.000
_cell.length_b   1.000
_cell.length_c   1.000
_cell.angle_alpha   90.00
_cell.angle_beta   90.00
_cell.angle_gamma   90.00
#
_symmetry.space_group_name_H-M   'P 1'
#
loop_
_entity.id
_entity.type
_entity.pdbx_description
1 polymer ?
#
loop_
_entity_poly.entity_id
_entity_poly.type
_entity_poly.pdbx_seq_one_letter_code
_entity_poly.pdbx_strand_id
1 'polypeptide(L)' 'MVFCTACAQQQDDAQKFCRFCGERLPGAALMQQLRNEAANIQAAKTGQVTQTQQANLATLKAIELARKQGFNGQS' A
#
# COMPACT_ATOMS: atom_id res chain seq x y z
N MET A 1 0.64 -15.58 -11.14
CA MET A 1 0.06 -14.98 -12.35
C MET A 1 0.75 -13.66 -12.62
N VAL A 2 1.08 -13.40 -13.87
CA VAL A 2 1.78 -12.17 -14.31
C VAL A 2 0.98 -11.54 -15.44
N PHE A 3 0.95 -10.22 -15.50
CA PHE A 3 0.33 -9.49 -16.61
C PHE A 3 1.42 -9.01 -17.56
N CYS A 4 1.17 -9.17 -18.86
CA CYS A 4 2.08 -8.65 -19.87
C CYS A 4 2.13 -7.13 -19.81
N THR A 5 3.33 -6.55 -19.73
CA THR A 5 3.54 -5.09 -19.68
C THR A 5 3.20 -4.38 -20.99
N ALA A 6 3.13 -5.11 -22.11
CA ALA A 6 2.80 -4.56 -23.43
C ALA A 6 1.30 -4.64 -23.76
N CYS A 7 0.67 -5.81 -23.56
CA CYS A 7 -0.74 -6.03 -23.96
C CYS A 7 -1.71 -6.23 -22.79
N ALA A 8 -1.24 -6.13 -21.54
CA ALA A 8 -2.02 -6.31 -20.32
C ALA A 8 -2.76 -7.66 -20.18
N GLN A 9 -2.43 -8.64 -21.02
CA GLN A 9 -3.02 -9.97 -20.93
C GLN A 9 -2.42 -10.75 -19.77
N GLN A 10 -3.28 -11.48 -19.05
CA GLN A 10 -2.87 -12.36 -17.96
C GLN A 10 -2.14 -13.58 -18.51
N GLN A 11 -1.03 -13.93 -17.89
CA GLN A 11 -0.16 -15.05 -18.24
C GLN A 11 0.22 -15.84 -16.98
N ASP A 12 0.71 -17.05 -17.20
CA ASP A 12 1.27 -17.89 -16.14
C ASP A 12 2.70 -17.42 -15.78
N ASP A 13 3.10 -17.55 -14.51
CA ASP A 13 4.41 -17.10 -14.02
C ASP A 13 5.59 -17.87 -14.63
N ALA A 14 5.35 -19.07 -15.15
CA ALA A 14 6.38 -19.88 -15.80
C ALA A 14 6.65 -19.47 -17.26
N GLN A 15 5.80 -18.64 -17.88
CA GLN A 15 5.95 -18.24 -19.28
C GLN A 15 7.07 -17.21 -19.44
N LYS A 16 7.97 -17.44 -20.40
CA LYS A 16 9.05 -16.50 -20.74
C LYS A 16 8.62 -15.40 -21.73
N PHE A 17 7.55 -15.66 -22.47
CA PHE A 17 7.01 -14.77 -23.51
C PHE A 17 5.50 -14.70 -23.41
N CYS A 18 4.93 -13.55 -23.73
CA CYS A 18 3.49 -13.38 -23.79
C CYS A 18 2.92 -14.17 -24.97
N ARG A 19 1.91 -15.00 -24.71
CA ARG A 19 1.25 -15.80 -25.74
C ARG A 19 0.44 -14.98 -26.74
N PHE A 20 0.13 -13.72 -26.42
CA PHE A 20 -0.69 -12.85 -27.26
C PHE A 20 0.13 -11.89 -28.12
N CYS A 21 1.16 -11.22 -27.55
CA CYS A 21 1.94 -10.21 -28.27
C CYS A 21 3.41 -10.56 -28.46
N GLY A 22 3.88 -11.72 -27.97
CA GLY A 22 5.28 -12.16 -28.10
C GLY A 22 6.29 -11.41 -27.22
N GLU A 23 5.87 -10.40 -26.47
CA GLU A 23 6.74 -9.63 -25.58
C GLU A 23 7.38 -10.52 -24.51
N ARG A 24 8.64 -10.24 -24.15
CA ARG A 24 9.34 -11.02 -23.13
C ARG A 24 8.76 -10.72 -21.75
N LEU A 25 8.33 -11.76 -21.05
CA LEU A 25 7.82 -11.63 -19.68
C LEU A 25 8.98 -11.61 -18.67
N PRO A 26 8.84 -10.85 -17.58
CA PRO A 26 9.76 -10.96 -16.45
C PRO A 26 9.69 -12.38 -15.89
N GLY A 27 10.84 -13.03 -15.74
CA GLY A 27 10.90 -14.42 -15.28
C GLY A 27 10.40 -14.59 -13.84
N ALA A 28 10.11 -15.84 -13.48
CA ALA A 28 9.57 -16.20 -12.16
C ALA A 28 10.38 -15.65 -10.97
N ALA A 29 11.72 -15.64 -11.07
CA ALA A 29 12.59 -15.11 -10.02
C ALA A 29 12.38 -13.61 -9.78
N LEU A 30 12.36 -12.81 -10.86
CA LEU A 30 12.12 -11.37 -10.77
C LEU A 30 10.71 -11.07 -10.27
N MET A 31 9.70 -11.79 -10.76
CA MET A 31 8.33 -11.67 -10.26
C MET A 31 8.22 -11.99 -8.77
N GLN A 32 8.95 -12.99 -8.29
CA GLN A 32 8.98 -13.30 -6.86
C GLN A 32 9.61 -12.16 -6.04
N GLN A 33 10.71 -11.58 -6.51
CA GLN A 33 11.33 -10.43 -5.85
C GLN A 33 10.37 -9.25 -5.77
N LEU A 34 9.71 -8.89 -6.88
CA LEU A 34 8.74 -7.80 -6.92
C LEU A 34 7.56 -8.02 -5.96
N ARG A 35 7.06 -9.26 -5.83
CA ARG A 35 6.01 -9.59 -4.86
C ARG A 35 6.49 -9.43 -3.42
N ASN A 36 7.72 -9.86 -3.12
CA ASN A 36 8.30 -9.68 -1.80
C ASN A 36 8.46 -8.18 -1.46
N GLU A 37 8.93 -7.37 -2.42
CA GLU A 37 9.03 -5.92 -2.24
C GLU A 37 7.66 -5.28 -2.02
N ALA A 38 6.66 -5.64 -2.84
CA ALA A 38 5.30 -5.13 -2.68
C ALA A 38 4.71 -5.49 -1.30
N ALA A 39 4.92 -6.72 -0.82
CA ALA A 39 4.49 -7.14 0.52
C ALA A 39 5.21 -6.34 1.62
N ASN A 40 6.51 -6.10 1.48
CA ASN A 40 7.28 -5.32 2.44
C ASN A 40 6.80 -3.85 2.48
N ILE A 41 6.56 -3.24 1.31
CA ILE A 41 6.00 -1.89 1.20
C ILE A 41 4.62 -1.83 1.86
N GLN A 42 3.76 -2.82 1.63
CA GLN A 42 2.44 -2.87 2.25
C GLN A 42 2.53 -3.03 3.78
N ALA A 43 3.43 -3.88 4.28
CA ALA A 43 3.64 -4.04 5.71
C ALA A 43 4.15 -2.75 6.37
N ALA A 44 5.16 -2.11 5.77
CA ALA A 44 5.70 -0.83 6.22
C ALA A 44 4.63 0.27 6.18
N LYS A 45 3.86 0.34 5.09
CA LYS A 45 2.76 1.30 4.94
C LYS A 45 1.67 1.05 5.96
N THR A 46 1.31 -0.20 6.24
CA THR A 46 0.29 -0.53 7.25
C THR A 46 0.74 -0.10 8.63
N GLY A 47 2.01 -0.35 9.00
CA GLY A 47 2.58 0.11 10.27
C GLY A 47 2.62 1.64 10.41
N GLN A 48 3.00 2.36 9.35
CA GLN A 48 2.99 3.83 9.34
C GLN A 48 1.58 4.42 9.34
N VAL A 49 0.64 3.78 8.62
CA VAL A 49 -0.78 4.17 8.63
C VAL A 49 -1.38 3.99 10.01
N THR A 50 -1.07 2.91 10.74
CA THR A 50 -1.55 2.72 12.12
C THR A 50 -1.01 3.80 13.07
N GLN A 51 0.28 4.13 13.00
CA GLN A 51 0.87 5.16 13.87
C GLN A 51 0.31 6.55 13.55
N THR A 52 0.19 6.89 12.27
CA THR A 52 -0.35 8.19 11.82
C THR A 52 -1.83 8.30 12.15
N GLN A 53 -2.63 7.25 11.94
CA GLN A 53 -4.04 7.22 12.34
C GLN A 53 -4.19 7.42 13.84
N GLN A 54 -3.37 6.77 14.66
CA GLN A 54 -3.45 6.89 16.12
C GLN A 54 -3.07 8.30 16.61
N ALA A 55 -2.02 8.90 16.03
CA ALA A 55 -1.60 10.27 16.33
C ALA A 55 -2.66 11.31 15.94
N ASN A 56 -3.29 11.13 14.76
CA ASN A 56 -4.39 11.99 14.31
C ASN A 56 -5.59 11.89 15.25
N LEU A 57 -5.95 10.67 15.69
CA LEU A 57 -7.05 10.44 16.62
C LEU A 57 -6.80 11.05 18.01
N ALA A 58 -5.57 10.93 18.52
CA ALA A 58 -5.17 11.56 19.78
C ALA A 58 -5.25 13.10 19.68
N THR A 59 -4.78 13.66 18.57
CA THR A 59 -4.82 15.11 18.31
C THR A 59 -6.25 15.63 18.25
N LEU A 60 -7.15 14.93 17.55
CA LEU A 60 -8.58 15.29 17.49
C LEU A 60 -9.24 15.31 18.87
N LYS A 61 -8.96 14.30 19.72
CA LYS A 61 -9.44 14.26 21.11
C LYS A 61 -8.91 15.41 21.95
N ALA A 62 -7.63 15.75 21.81
CA ALA A 62 -7.02 16.87 22.53
C ALA A 62 -7.67 18.21 22.14
N ILE A 63 -7.95 18.43 20.85
CA ILE A 63 -8.65 19.63 20.36
C ILE A 63 -10.07 19.71 20.93
N GLU A 64 -10.80 18.59 20.99
CA GLU A 64 -12.16 18.56 21.56
C GLU A 64 -12.17 18.92 23.05
N LEU A 65 -11.22 18.39 23.83
CA LEU A 65 -11.06 18.71 25.25
C LEU A 65 -10.71 20.18 25.47
N ALA A 66 -9.80 20.73 24.68
CA ALA A 66 -9.42 22.14 24.76
C ALA A 66 -10.61 23.07 24.48
N ARG A 67 -11.49 22.72 23.51
CA ARG A 67 -12.73 23.47 23.25
C ARG A 67 -13.69 23.46 24.45
N LYS A 68 -13.85 22.34 25.13
CA LYS A 68 -14.72 22.22 26.32
C LYS A 68 -14.18 23.04 27.50
N GLN A 69 -12.87 23.05 27.71
CA GLN A 69 -12.24 23.82 28.79
C GLN A 69 -12.29 25.33 28.55
N GLY A 70 -12.10 25.78 27.29
CA GLY A 70 -12.20 27.19 26.93
C GLY A 70 -13.61 27.77 27.10
N PHE A 71 -14.66 26.95 27.07
CA PHE A 71 -16.04 27.37 27.33
C PHE A 71 -16.37 27.47 28.84
N ASN A 72 -15.67 26.71 29.68
CA ASN A 72 -15.95 26.62 31.13
C ASN A 72 -15.18 27.67 31.97
N GLY A 73 -14.39 28.54 31.34
CA GLY A 73 -13.58 29.59 31.98
C GLY A 73 -14.12 31.02 31.83
N GLN A 74 -15.30 31.21 31.23
CA GLN A 74 -16.03 32.48 31.21
C GLN A 74 -17.23 32.37 32.16
N SER A 75 -17.00 32.48 33.46
CA SER A 75 -18.02 32.72 34.49
C SER A 75 -17.40 33.47 35.66
#